data_AF-A0A960SLI3-F1
#
_entry.id   AF-A0A960SLI3-F1
#
_cell.length_a   1.000
_cell.length_b   1.000
_cell.length_c   1.000
_cell.angle_alpha   90.00
_cell.angle_beta   90.00
_cell.angle_gamma   90.00
#
_symmetry.space_group_name_H-M   'P 1'
#
loop_
_entity.id
_entity.type
_entity.pdbx_description
1 polymer ?
#
loop_
_entity_poly.entity_id
_entity_poly.type
_entity_poly.pdbx_seq_one_letter_code
_entity_poly.pdbx_strand_id
1 'polypeptide(L)'
;MKPPSPVLEALASRYERSQAGRTGSATRDVLVSLEELLADAGCREGAARAVAEMELQDAETAGLLRREPVHPRDPSHIGRIRFSPGSEAALYAAIHRDSPSERRRRLADQFAGAGSVAVPDPWKEPWRCWCDRMRAAALAGDTVAPFDREATEANRSLLELLPKLLAWEGESLVRFASCVLCGDSKRLETLAAMERAGEFAGQLRGKLGKLLEDITAGQLRALDDLGIVPNPRFALAHGPLRLRFGGDWLDCGLLQGAFRLAERDLCRADELRTAARRCVTVENETSFHELAKLGSGELLVQTSYPGSGTLALLRRLPAEVEFHHFGDSDAAGFDILRVLRAKTGRDIRPLHMTPGRVPAEQESLGRPTSSRWPFWA
;
A
#
# COMPACT_ATOMS: atom_id res chain seq x y z
N MET A 1 -4.61 -24.46 -34.50
CA MET A 1 -3.30 -23.84 -34.17
C MET A 1 -2.40 -24.96 -33.67
N LYS A 2 -1.16 -25.04 -34.15
CA LYS A 2 -0.17 -26.01 -33.63
C LYS A 2 0.15 -25.60 -32.18
N PRO A 3 0.18 -26.53 -31.21
CA PRO A 3 0.59 -26.19 -29.84
C PRO A 3 2.00 -25.60 -29.85
N PRO A 4 2.31 -24.65 -28.95
CA PRO A 4 3.64 -24.05 -28.89
C PRO A 4 4.68 -25.11 -28.51
N SER A 5 5.85 -25.04 -29.15
CA SER A 5 6.95 -25.97 -28.94
C SER A 5 7.54 -25.82 -27.53
N PRO A 6 7.47 -26.83 -26.66
CA PRO A 6 7.97 -26.74 -25.29
C PRO A 6 9.48 -26.43 -25.23
N VAL A 7 10.26 -26.97 -26.19
CA VAL A 7 11.71 -26.75 -26.24
C VAL A 7 12.07 -25.32 -26.67
N LEU A 8 11.29 -24.72 -27.58
CA LEU A 8 11.47 -23.31 -27.95
C LEU A 8 10.99 -22.37 -26.85
N GLU A 9 9.94 -22.72 -26.10
CA GLU A 9 9.52 -21.98 -24.91
C GLU A 9 10.58 -21.99 -23.80
N ALA A 10 11.23 -23.14 -23.58
CA ALA A 10 12.34 -23.25 -22.64
C ALA A 10 13.53 -22.38 -23.07
N LEU A 11 13.85 -22.35 -24.36
CA LEU A 11 14.91 -21.51 -24.92
C LEU A 11 14.59 -20.03 -24.72
N ALA A 12 13.37 -19.62 -25.05
CA ALA A 12 12.88 -18.26 -24.81
C ALA A 12 12.99 -17.88 -23.33
N SER A 13 12.52 -18.74 -22.42
CA SER A 13 12.59 -18.49 -20.97
C SER A 13 14.01 -18.38 -20.43
N ARG A 14 14.99 -19.08 -21.02
CA ARG A 14 16.41 -18.87 -20.71
C ARG A 14 16.93 -17.55 -21.27
N TYR A 15 16.54 -17.20 -22.49
CA TYR A 15 16.88 -15.92 -23.09
C TYR A 15 16.37 -14.74 -22.24
N GLU A 16 15.13 -14.77 -21.75
CA GLU A 16 14.57 -13.71 -20.88
C GLU A 16 15.37 -13.46 -19.61
N ARG A 17 15.94 -14.52 -19.03
CA ARG A 17 16.77 -14.46 -17.82
C ARG A 17 18.18 -13.98 -18.12
N SER A 18 18.64 -14.10 -19.37
CA SER A 18 19.96 -13.65 -19.79
C SER A 18 20.09 -12.12 -19.73
N GLN A 19 21.32 -11.61 -19.75
CA GLN A 19 21.54 -10.16 -19.86
C GLN A 19 20.95 -9.59 -21.15
N ALA A 20 21.04 -10.34 -22.26
CA ALA A 20 20.48 -9.97 -23.57
C ALA A 20 18.96 -9.76 -23.47
N GLY A 21 18.24 -10.76 -22.97
CA GLY A 21 16.80 -10.69 -22.81
C GLY A 21 16.35 -9.63 -21.81
N ARG A 22 17.11 -9.37 -20.74
CA ARG A 22 16.75 -8.34 -19.75
C ARG A 22 16.98 -6.92 -20.26
N THR A 23 18.14 -6.65 -20.85
CA THR A 23 18.62 -5.28 -21.12
C THR A 23 18.68 -4.90 -22.60
N GLY A 24 18.47 -5.86 -23.51
CA GLY A 24 18.70 -5.67 -24.95
C GLY A 24 20.17 -5.41 -25.34
N SER A 25 21.10 -5.42 -24.38
CA SER A 25 22.46 -4.90 -24.53
C SER A 25 23.53 -6.00 -24.59
N ALA A 26 23.27 -7.10 -25.31
CA ALA A 26 24.24 -8.18 -25.47
C ALA A 26 24.73 -8.28 -26.92
N THR A 27 26.05 -8.29 -27.08
CA THR A 27 26.73 -8.51 -28.37
C THR A 27 27.08 -9.97 -28.63
N ARG A 28 26.81 -10.86 -27.68
CA ARG A 28 27.16 -12.29 -27.76
C ARG A 28 25.91 -13.15 -27.85
N ASP A 29 26.02 -14.22 -28.62
CA ASP A 29 25.00 -15.27 -28.68
C ASP A 29 24.84 -15.94 -27.32
N VAL A 30 23.62 -16.38 -27.01
CA VAL A 30 23.31 -17.21 -25.86
C VAL A 30 23.59 -18.67 -26.22
N LEU A 31 24.46 -19.31 -25.45
CA LEU A 31 24.76 -20.74 -25.59
C LEU A 31 24.04 -21.50 -24.47
N VAL A 32 23.28 -22.52 -24.85
CA VAL A 32 22.54 -23.38 -23.92
C VAL A 32 22.94 -24.83 -24.18
N SER A 33 23.18 -25.61 -23.11
CA SER A 33 23.37 -27.06 -23.23
C SER A 33 22.08 -27.72 -23.73
N LEU A 34 22.18 -28.61 -24.74
CA LEU A 34 21.00 -29.31 -25.27
C LEU A 34 20.30 -30.13 -24.16
N GLU A 35 21.07 -30.85 -23.35
CA GLU A 35 20.51 -31.68 -22.27
C GLU A 35 19.82 -30.86 -21.18
N GLU A 36 20.34 -29.68 -20.86
CA GLU A 36 19.67 -28.76 -19.93
C GLU A 36 18.40 -28.17 -20.54
N LEU A 37 18.43 -27.84 -21.84
CA LEU A 37 17.26 -27.29 -22.53
C LEU A 37 16.13 -28.32 -22.61
N LEU A 38 16.45 -29.57 -22.96
CA LEU A 38 15.50 -30.69 -22.96
C LEU A 38 14.96 -30.97 -21.55
N ALA A 39 15.80 -30.81 -20.51
CA ALA A 39 15.36 -30.91 -19.12
C ALA A 39 14.31 -29.85 -18.76
N ASP A 40 14.60 -28.58 -19.06
CA ASP A 40 13.70 -27.46 -18.78
C ASP A 40 12.36 -27.60 -19.54
N ALA A 41 12.40 -28.20 -20.74
CA ALA A 41 11.22 -28.46 -21.57
C ALA A 41 10.43 -29.72 -21.16
N GLY A 42 10.95 -30.56 -20.25
CA GLY A 42 10.36 -31.85 -19.92
C GLY A 42 10.46 -32.90 -21.03
N CYS A 43 11.43 -32.77 -21.94
CA CYS A 43 11.59 -33.59 -23.14
C CYS A 43 12.89 -34.43 -23.13
N ARG A 44 13.32 -34.92 -21.95
CA ARG A 44 14.62 -35.62 -21.81
C ARG A 44 14.72 -36.95 -22.55
N GLU A 45 13.62 -37.67 -22.69
CA GLU A 45 13.61 -39.07 -23.16
C GLU A 45 12.40 -39.40 -24.04
N GLY A 46 12.48 -40.52 -24.75
CA GLY A 46 11.38 -41.11 -25.51
C GLY A 46 10.88 -40.25 -26.67
N ALA A 47 9.58 -40.35 -26.97
CA ALA A 47 8.95 -39.65 -28.08
C ALA A 47 9.01 -38.11 -27.93
N ALA A 48 8.95 -37.61 -26.70
CA ALA A 48 9.05 -36.18 -26.42
C ALA A 48 10.43 -35.61 -26.82
N ARG A 49 11.51 -36.36 -26.58
CA ARG A 49 12.85 -35.98 -27.03
C ARG A 49 12.93 -35.92 -28.56
N ALA A 50 12.45 -36.97 -29.25
CA ALA A 50 12.49 -37.02 -30.70
C ALA A 50 11.72 -35.85 -31.35
N VAL A 51 10.56 -35.49 -30.78
CA VAL A 51 9.80 -34.31 -31.21
C VAL A 51 10.59 -33.02 -30.96
N ALA A 52 11.17 -32.84 -29.77
CA ALA A 52 11.96 -31.65 -29.45
C ALA A 52 13.19 -31.49 -30.36
N GLU A 53 13.90 -32.57 -30.67
CA GLU A 53 15.05 -32.55 -31.59
C GLU A 53 14.63 -32.21 -33.02
N MET A 54 13.48 -32.70 -33.48
CA MET A 54 12.88 -32.32 -34.77
C MET A 54 12.48 -30.85 -34.78
N GLU A 55 11.86 -30.34 -33.71
CA GLU A 55 11.50 -28.91 -33.61
C GLU A 55 12.74 -28.00 -33.59
N LEU A 56 13.83 -28.43 -32.94
CA LEU A 56 15.11 -27.71 -32.98
C LEU A 56 15.75 -27.75 -34.37
N GLN A 57 15.63 -28.85 -35.11
CA GLN A 57 16.07 -28.96 -36.51
C GLN A 57 15.27 -28.02 -37.41
N ASP A 58 13.94 -27.98 -37.25
CA ASP A 58 13.05 -27.09 -38.00
C ASP A 58 13.38 -25.62 -37.70
N ALA A 59 13.61 -25.29 -36.42
CA ALA A 59 13.99 -23.96 -35.98
C ALA A 59 15.37 -23.53 -36.52
N GLU A 60 16.35 -24.44 -36.59
CA GLU A 60 17.63 -24.17 -37.26
C GLU A 60 17.45 -23.90 -38.75
N THR A 61 16.62 -24.71 -39.42
CA THR A 61 16.32 -24.55 -40.86
C THR A 61 15.63 -23.21 -41.13
N ALA A 62 14.77 -22.76 -40.20
CA ALA A 62 14.13 -21.45 -40.23
C ALA A 62 15.06 -20.29 -39.82
N GLY A 63 16.34 -20.56 -39.49
CA GLY A 63 17.31 -19.54 -39.11
C GLY A 63 17.10 -18.94 -37.70
N LEU A 64 16.30 -19.58 -36.86
CA LEU A 64 15.99 -19.08 -35.50
C LEU A 64 17.14 -19.31 -34.53
N LEU A 65 17.87 -20.41 -34.71
CA LEU A 65 18.96 -20.85 -33.85
C LEU A 65 19.99 -21.63 -34.66
N ARG A 66 21.11 -21.98 -34.03
CA ARG A 66 22.10 -22.89 -34.58
C ARG A 66 22.38 -24.02 -33.60
N ARG A 67 22.42 -25.25 -34.08
CA ARG A 67 22.79 -26.43 -33.29
C ARG A 67 24.30 -26.65 -33.42
N GLU A 68 24.98 -26.71 -32.28
CA GLU A 68 26.43 -26.89 -32.22
C GLU A 68 26.77 -28.35 -31.88
N PRO A 69 27.48 -29.07 -32.76
CA PRO A 69 27.94 -30.42 -32.46
C PRO A 69 28.97 -30.42 -31.34
N VAL A 70 29.00 -31.50 -30.55
CA VAL A 70 30.00 -31.74 -29.50
C VAL A 70 31.40 -31.82 -30.13
N HIS A 71 31.52 -32.44 -31.30
CA HIS A 71 32.79 -32.61 -32.00
C HIS A 71 32.65 -32.27 -33.50
N PRO A 72 33.56 -31.48 -34.10
CA PRO A 72 33.44 -31.08 -35.52
C PRO A 72 33.41 -32.24 -36.53
N ARG A 73 33.97 -33.40 -36.16
CA ARG A 73 33.97 -34.62 -37.00
C ARG A 73 32.72 -35.48 -36.84
N ASP A 74 31.86 -35.18 -35.89
CA ASP A 74 30.56 -35.82 -35.71
C ASP A 74 29.46 -34.74 -35.63
N PRO A 75 28.97 -34.27 -36.79
CA PRO A 75 27.94 -33.23 -36.84
C PRO A 75 26.59 -33.67 -36.28
N SER A 76 26.38 -34.99 -36.10
CA SER A 76 25.11 -35.56 -35.68
C SER A 76 24.90 -35.46 -34.16
N HIS A 77 25.98 -35.43 -33.39
CA HIS A 77 25.92 -35.34 -31.93
C HIS A 77 25.91 -33.87 -31.49
N ILE A 78 24.72 -33.30 -31.32
CA ILE A 78 24.54 -31.90 -30.86
C ILE A 78 24.75 -31.78 -29.35
N GLY A 79 25.64 -30.87 -28.94
CA GLY A 79 25.91 -30.61 -27.52
C GLY A 79 25.29 -29.32 -27.01
N ARG A 80 25.15 -28.30 -27.88
CA ARG A 80 24.68 -26.98 -27.50
C ARG A 80 23.76 -26.37 -28.55
N ILE A 81 22.90 -25.48 -28.09
CA ILE A 81 22.07 -24.60 -28.91
C ILE A 81 22.62 -23.19 -28.77
N ARG A 82 22.95 -22.58 -29.91
CA ARG A 82 23.34 -21.18 -30.03
C ARG A 82 22.15 -20.37 -30.51
N PHE A 83 21.78 -19.37 -29.73
CA PHE A 83 20.71 -18.44 -30.05
C PHE A 83 21.26 -17.02 -30.16
N SER A 84 21.02 -16.37 -31.29
CA SER A 84 21.48 -15.00 -31.50
C SER A 84 20.41 -13.99 -31.09
N PRO A 85 20.75 -12.90 -30.37
CA PRO A 85 19.79 -11.82 -30.07
C PRO A 85 19.13 -11.23 -31.32
N GLY A 86 19.80 -11.27 -32.48
CA GLY A 86 19.22 -10.85 -33.76
C GLY A 86 18.00 -11.65 -34.20
N SER A 87 17.85 -12.88 -33.72
CA SER A 87 16.71 -13.77 -34.00
C SER A 87 15.60 -13.69 -32.94
N GLU A 88 15.67 -12.74 -31.99
CA GLU A 88 14.70 -12.55 -30.91
C GLU A 88 13.26 -12.45 -31.43
N ALA A 89 12.98 -11.48 -32.31
CA ALA A 89 11.62 -11.27 -32.82
C ALA A 89 11.07 -12.53 -33.53
N ALA A 90 11.93 -13.24 -34.28
CA ALA A 90 11.53 -14.43 -35.01
C ALA A 90 11.22 -15.63 -34.08
N LEU A 91 12.03 -15.85 -33.02
CA LEU A 91 11.75 -16.89 -32.02
C LEU A 91 10.42 -16.64 -31.32
N TYR A 92 10.18 -15.40 -30.88
CA TYR A 92 8.98 -15.03 -30.13
C TYR A 92 7.72 -15.06 -31.00
N ALA A 93 7.83 -14.68 -32.29
CA ALA A 93 6.77 -14.88 -33.26
C ALA A 93 6.42 -16.36 -33.46
N ALA A 94 7.43 -17.24 -33.51
CA ALA A 94 7.23 -18.69 -33.69
C ALA A 94 6.52 -19.36 -32.50
N ILE A 95 6.64 -18.82 -31.29
CA ILE A 95 5.94 -19.29 -30.08
C ILE A 95 4.72 -18.43 -29.70
N HIS A 96 4.32 -17.50 -30.57
CA HIS A 96 3.17 -16.60 -30.36
C HIS A 96 3.21 -15.79 -29.06
N ARG A 97 4.38 -15.26 -28.69
CA ARG A 97 4.58 -14.42 -27.50
C ARG A 97 5.23 -13.09 -27.88
N ASP A 98 5.05 -12.07 -27.05
CA ASP A 98 5.81 -10.82 -27.18
C ASP A 98 7.27 -11.03 -26.78
N SER A 99 8.18 -10.53 -27.61
CA SER A 99 9.61 -10.53 -27.30
C SER A 99 9.94 -9.61 -26.12
N PRO A 100 11.05 -9.84 -25.39
CA PRO A 100 11.51 -8.93 -24.34
C PRO A 100 11.70 -7.50 -24.83
N SER A 101 12.21 -7.32 -26.05
CA SER A 101 12.38 -6.00 -26.69
C SER A 101 11.04 -5.33 -26.97
N GLU A 102 10.03 -6.07 -27.44
CA GLU A 102 8.68 -5.54 -27.63
C GLU A 102 8.02 -5.19 -26.30
N ARG A 103 8.17 -6.02 -25.26
CA ARG A 103 7.65 -5.70 -23.91
C ARG A 103 8.25 -4.42 -23.35
N ARG A 104 9.59 -4.26 -23.45
CA ARG A 104 10.28 -3.01 -23.07
C ARG A 104 9.79 -1.82 -23.89
N ARG A 105 9.60 -2.00 -25.20
CA ARG A 105 9.09 -0.95 -26.09
C ARG A 105 7.67 -0.53 -25.71
N ARG A 106 6.75 -1.46 -25.47
CA ARG A 106 5.37 -1.15 -25.04
C ARG A 106 5.34 -0.38 -23.72
N LEU A 107 6.19 -0.75 -22.76
CA LEU A 107 6.31 -0.01 -21.51
C LEU A 107 6.89 1.40 -21.74
N ALA A 108 7.93 1.51 -22.57
CA ALA A 108 8.51 2.79 -22.97
C ALA A 108 7.47 3.70 -23.66
N ASP A 109 6.59 3.12 -24.49
CA ASP A 109 5.50 3.82 -25.17
C ASP A 109 4.44 4.32 -24.17
N GLN A 110 4.18 3.61 -23.07
CA GLN A 110 3.31 4.13 -21.99
C GLN A 110 3.89 5.41 -21.37
N PHE A 111 5.19 5.44 -21.06
CA PHE A 111 5.85 6.64 -20.54
C PHE A 111 5.91 7.76 -21.57
N ALA A 112 6.16 7.44 -22.85
CA ALA A 112 6.14 8.41 -23.94
C ALA A 112 4.75 9.06 -24.09
N GLY A 113 3.69 8.26 -24.06
CA GLY A 113 2.31 8.73 -24.06
C GLY A 113 2.01 9.65 -22.88
N ALA A 114 2.40 9.25 -21.67
CA ALA A 114 2.23 10.05 -20.47
C ALA A 114 2.96 11.41 -20.55
N GLY A 115 4.15 11.45 -21.16
CA GLY A 115 4.94 12.69 -21.34
C GLY A 115 4.27 13.75 -22.24
N SER A 116 3.27 13.36 -23.03
CA SER A 116 2.46 14.27 -23.85
C SER A 116 1.23 14.85 -23.13
N VAL A 117 0.92 14.35 -21.94
CA VAL A 117 -0.21 14.83 -21.14
C VAL A 117 0.11 16.22 -20.58
N ALA A 118 -0.86 17.13 -20.68
CA ALA A 118 -0.72 18.48 -20.14
C ALA A 118 -0.66 18.45 -18.60
N VAL A 119 0.29 19.20 -18.05
CA VAL A 119 0.45 19.48 -16.62
C VAL A 119 0.57 21.01 -16.42
N PRO A 120 0.38 21.53 -15.19
CA PRO A 120 0.57 22.95 -14.91
C PRO A 120 1.96 23.45 -15.29
N ASP A 121 2.06 24.74 -15.62
CA ASP A 121 3.29 25.37 -16.14
C ASP A 121 4.56 25.08 -15.31
N PRO A 122 4.54 25.13 -13.96
CA PRO A 122 5.72 24.84 -13.16
C PRO A 122 6.25 23.41 -13.35
N TRP A 123 5.38 22.48 -13.76
CA TRP A 123 5.68 21.05 -13.82
C TRP A 123 5.90 20.52 -15.24
N LYS A 124 5.71 21.34 -16.28
CA LYS A 124 5.82 20.91 -17.68
C LYS A 124 7.18 20.29 -18.00
N GLU A 125 8.26 21.01 -17.70
CA GLU A 125 9.60 20.52 -17.98
C GLU A 125 10.00 19.34 -17.07
N PRO A 126 9.81 19.42 -15.73
CA PRO A 126 10.12 18.28 -14.85
C PRO A 126 9.36 17.00 -15.21
N TRP A 127 8.07 17.10 -15.54
CA TRP A 127 7.26 15.97 -15.99
C TRP A 127 7.80 15.33 -17.27
N ARG A 128 8.10 16.15 -18.29
CA ARG A 128 8.66 15.66 -19.55
C ARG A 128 10.00 14.95 -19.34
N CYS A 129 10.93 15.59 -18.62
CA CYS A 129 12.23 15.00 -18.30
C CYS A 129 12.10 13.68 -17.53
N TRP A 130 11.17 13.62 -16.57
CA TRP A 130 10.89 12.41 -15.81
C TRP A 130 10.36 11.29 -16.70
N CYS A 131 9.36 11.56 -17.56
CA CYS A 131 8.84 10.59 -18.52
C CYS A 131 9.91 10.08 -19.49
N ASP A 132 10.76 10.97 -20.01
CA ASP A 132 11.86 10.60 -20.90
C ASP A 132 12.90 9.71 -20.20
N ARG A 133 13.23 10.01 -18.94
CA ARG A 133 14.10 9.17 -18.12
C ARG A 133 13.51 7.79 -17.89
N MET A 134 12.23 7.70 -17.53
CA MET A 134 11.54 6.43 -17.31
C MET A 134 11.42 5.61 -18.60
N ARG A 135 11.18 6.29 -19.73
CA ARG A 135 11.19 5.69 -21.07
C ARG A 135 12.56 5.09 -21.40
N ALA A 136 13.64 5.83 -21.18
CA ALA A 136 15.00 5.34 -21.41
C ALA A 136 15.33 4.13 -20.51
N ALA A 137 14.97 4.20 -19.23
CA ALA A 137 15.13 3.08 -18.29
C ALA A 137 14.35 1.83 -18.74
N ALA A 138 13.10 1.99 -19.20
CA ALA A 138 12.30 0.89 -19.73
C ALA A 138 12.96 0.22 -20.94
N LEU A 139 13.49 1.01 -21.89
CA LEU A 139 14.18 0.49 -23.08
C LEU A 139 15.48 -0.25 -22.72
N ALA A 140 16.24 0.27 -21.74
CA ALA A 140 17.47 -0.32 -21.24
C ALA A 140 17.24 -1.56 -20.36
N GLY A 141 15.99 -1.84 -19.96
CA GLY A 141 15.66 -2.92 -19.02
C GLY A 141 16.07 -2.60 -17.58
N ASP A 142 16.28 -1.32 -17.27
CA ASP A 142 16.58 -0.82 -15.93
C ASP A 142 15.33 -0.81 -15.04
N THR A 143 15.53 -0.45 -13.78
CA THR A 143 14.41 -0.30 -12.85
C THR A 143 13.52 0.87 -13.25
N VAL A 144 12.22 0.61 -13.35
CA VAL A 144 11.15 1.61 -13.47
C VAL A 144 10.32 1.68 -12.19
N ALA A 145 10.87 1.19 -11.07
CA ALA A 145 10.15 1.22 -9.80
C ALA A 145 9.67 2.65 -9.50
N PRO A 146 8.44 2.81 -9.00
CA PRO A 146 7.55 1.76 -8.46
C PRO A 146 6.55 1.16 -9.47
N PHE A 147 6.77 1.31 -10.78
CA PHE A 147 5.98 0.68 -11.84
C PHE A 147 6.38 -0.77 -12.07
N ASP A 148 5.47 -1.56 -12.63
CA ASP A 148 5.78 -2.90 -13.12
C ASP A 148 6.69 -2.82 -14.34
N ARG A 149 7.53 -3.84 -14.55
CA ARG A 149 8.40 -3.96 -15.74
C ARG A 149 7.65 -4.32 -17.03
N GLU A 150 6.35 -4.53 -16.93
CA GLU A 150 5.46 -4.78 -18.06
C GLU A 150 4.48 -3.62 -18.22
N ALA A 151 3.97 -3.42 -19.43
CA ALA A 151 3.00 -2.38 -19.76
C ALA A 151 1.60 -2.76 -19.22
N THR A 152 1.41 -2.68 -17.90
CA THR A 152 0.16 -3.07 -17.24
C THR A 152 -0.87 -1.93 -17.26
N GLU A 153 -2.15 -2.29 -17.04
CA GLU A 153 -3.20 -1.30 -16.81
C GLU A 153 -2.97 -0.54 -15.49
N ALA A 154 -2.38 -1.18 -14.48
CA ALA A 154 -2.04 -0.53 -13.23
C ALA A 154 -0.99 0.58 -13.42
N ASN A 155 0.00 0.37 -14.30
CA ASN A 155 0.95 1.40 -14.71
C ASN A 155 0.24 2.57 -15.41
N ARG A 156 -0.63 2.27 -16.37
CA ARG A 156 -1.43 3.27 -17.08
C ARG A 156 -2.28 4.12 -16.13
N SER A 157 -3.10 3.48 -15.29
CA SER A 157 -3.96 4.20 -14.34
C SER A 157 -3.16 5.10 -13.39
N LEU A 158 -1.94 4.70 -13.02
CA LEU A 158 -1.06 5.53 -12.19
C LEU A 158 -0.45 6.70 -12.97
N LEU A 159 -0.01 6.47 -14.21
CA LEU A 159 0.50 7.53 -15.09
C LEU A 159 -0.58 8.58 -15.42
N GLU A 160 -1.85 8.16 -15.52
CA GLU A 160 -2.99 9.06 -15.72
C GLU A 160 -3.35 9.86 -14.47
N LEU A 161 -3.04 9.33 -13.28
CA LEU A 161 -3.31 9.99 -12.00
C LEU A 161 -2.31 11.12 -11.70
N LEU A 162 -1.03 10.93 -12.02
CA LEU A 162 0.04 11.86 -11.65
C LEU A 162 -0.18 13.29 -12.18
N PRO A 163 -0.52 13.51 -13.47
CA PRO A 163 -0.87 14.84 -13.99
C PRO A 163 -2.02 15.51 -13.23
N LYS A 164 -3.05 14.73 -12.85
CA LYS A 164 -4.20 15.26 -12.12
C LYS A 164 -3.82 15.67 -10.69
N LEU A 165 -2.89 14.95 -10.05
CA LEU A 165 -2.34 15.33 -8.75
C LEU A 165 -1.49 16.60 -8.85
N LEU A 166 -0.64 16.72 -9.87
CA LEU A 166 0.17 17.92 -10.10
C LEU A 166 -0.69 19.15 -10.38
N ALA A 167 -1.88 18.96 -10.96
CA ALA A 167 -2.87 19.99 -11.22
C ALA A 167 -3.88 20.21 -10.08
N TRP A 168 -3.73 19.52 -8.95
CA TRP A 168 -4.64 19.68 -7.83
C TRP A 168 -4.45 21.04 -7.16
N GLU A 169 -5.56 21.74 -6.91
CA GLU A 169 -5.58 23.02 -6.22
C GLU A 169 -6.55 22.99 -5.04
N GLY A 170 -6.14 23.58 -3.92
CA GLY A 170 -6.95 23.72 -2.72
C GLY A 170 -6.87 22.55 -1.75
N GLU A 171 -7.24 22.83 -0.50
CA GLU A 171 -7.26 21.82 0.55
C GLU A 171 -8.41 20.83 0.37
N SER A 172 -8.15 19.54 0.54
CA SER A 172 -9.18 18.52 0.51
C SER A 172 -8.82 17.33 1.40
N LEU A 173 -9.85 16.66 1.90
CA LEU A 173 -9.68 15.37 2.53
C LEU A 173 -9.32 14.30 1.49
N VAL A 174 -8.40 13.41 1.84
CA VAL A 174 -7.86 12.37 0.95
C VAL A 174 -8.94 11.52 0.29
N ARG A 175 -10.00 11.17 1.03
CA ARG A 175 -11.09 10.35 0.46
C ARG A 175 -11.92 11.09 -0.57
N PHE A 176 -12.15 12.39 -0.34
CA PHE A 176 -12.88 13.22 -1.30
C PHE A 176 -12.04 13.42 -2.56
N ALA A 177 -10.77 13.79 -2.42
CA ALA A 177 -9.83 13.91 -3.53
C ALA A 177 -9.70 12.57 -4.30
N SER A 178 -9.70 11.44 -3.57
CA SER A 178 -9.63 10.11 -4.19
C SER A 178 -10.86 9.80 -5.05
N CYS A 179 -12.07 10.15 -4.58
CA CYS A 179 -13.28 10.04 -5.40
C CYS A 179 -13.19 10.90 -6.67
N VAL A 180 -12.76 12.15 -6.54
CA VAL A 180 -12.67 13.10 -7.67
C VAL A 180 -11.64 12.62 -8.70
N LEU A 181 -10.48 12.18 -8.25
CA LEU A 181 -9.35 11.85 -9.12
C LEU A 181 -9.40 10.44 -9.70
N CYS A 182 -9.94 9.49 -8.92
CA CYS A 182 -9.87 8.06 -9.22
C CYS A 182 -11.24 7.38 -9.35
N GLY A 183 -12.34 8.03 -8.98
CA GLY A 183 -13.66 7.37 -8.86
C GLY A 183 -13.75 6.36 -7.71
N ASP A 184 -12.75 6.32 -6.82
CA ASP A 184 -12.63 5.37 -5.71
C ASP A 184 -12.16 6.12 -4.45
N SER A 185 -12.94 6.04 -3.37
CA SER A 185 -12.66 6.75 -2.11
C SER A 185 -11.39 6.31 -1.35
N LYS A 186 -10.81 5.15 -1.67
CA LYS A 186 -9.66 4.56 -0.93
C LYS A 186 -8.38 4.46 -1.77
N ARG A 187 -8.46 4.73 -3.06
CA ARG A 187 -7.33 4.55 -3.99
C ARG A 187 -6.10 5.37 -3.59
N LEU A 188 -6.28 6.66 -3.29
CA LEU A 188 -5.18 7.52 -2.85
C LEU A 188 -4.62 7.09 -1.49
N GLU A 189 -5.47 6.71 -0.52
CA GLU A 189 -5.03 6.21 0.79
C GLU A 189 -4.15 4.96 0.64
N THR A 190 -4.46 4.11 -0.34
CA THR A 190 -3.69 2.88 -0.61
C THR A 190 -2.34 3.19 -1.26
N LEU A 191 -2.30 4.12 -2.22
CA LEU A 191 -1.08 4.47 -2.95
C LEU A 191 -0.16 5.40 -2.14
N ALA A 192 -0.69 6.30 -1.33
CA ALA A 192 0.05 7.27 -0.52
C ALA A 192 0.11 6.91 0.96
N ALA A 193 -0.04 5.62 1.31
CA ALA A 193 -0.16 5.12 2.67
C ALA A 193 0.59 5.94 3.73
N MET A 194 -0.09 6.23 4.84
CA MET A 194 0.43 7.11 5.89
C MET A 194 1.73 6.57 6.48
N GLU A 195 2.76 7.42 6.48
CA GLU A 195 4.07 7.08 7.05
C GLU A 195 3.98 6.98 8.57
N ARG A 196 4.57 5.92 9.13
CA ARG A 196 4.43 5.59 10.57
C ARG A 196 5.58 6.12 11.44
N ALA A 197 6.72 6.43 10.84
CA ALA A 197 7.94 6.81 11.55
C ALA A 197 8.85 7.66 10.65
N GLY A 198 9.86 8.29 11.24
CA GLY A 198 10.80 9.17 10.55
C GLY A 198 10.28 10.58 10.35
N GLU A 199 10.99 11.36 9.53
CA GLU A 199 10.69 12.79 9.31
C GLU A 199 9.33 13.06 8.65
N PHE A 200 8.77 12.05 7.95
CA PHE A 200 7.47 12.13 7.29
C PHE A 200 6.33 11.51 8.10
N ALA A 201 6.55 11.15 9.38
CA ALA A 201 5.54 10.49 10.19
C ALA A 201 4.22 11.28 10.22
N GLY A 202 3.11 10.61 9.87
CA GLY A 202 1.78 11.22 9.78
C GLY A 202 1.40 11.77 8.40
N GLN A 203 2.33 11.82 7.44
CA GLN A 203 2.08 12.31 6.07
C GLN A 203 1.68 11.19 5.11
N LEU A 204 0.92 11.55 4.07
CA LEU A 204 0.48 10.68 2.98
C LEU A 204 1.55 10.62 1.88
N ARG A 205 2.61 9.86 2.11
CA ARG A 205 3.74 9.70 1.16
C ARG A 205 3.59 8.42 0.33
N GLY A 206 3.92 7.26 0.90
CA GLY A 206 3.83 5.98 0.21
C GLY A 206 4.49 5.98 -1.18
N LYS A 207 3.81 5.37 -2.16
CA LYS A 207 4.22 5.31 -3.56
C LYS A 207 4.07 6.67 -4.27
N LEU A 208 3.00 7.41 -4.00
CA LEU A 208 2.72 8.68 -4.67
C LEU A 208 3.70 9.79 -4.29
N GLY A 209 4.01 9.95 -3.01
CA GLY A 209 4.95 10.96 -2.54
C GLY A 209 6.37 10.74 -3.10
N LYS A 210 6.84 9.49 -3.23
CA LYS A 210 8.12 9.19 -3.89
C LYS A 210 8.11 9.57 -5.38
N LEU A 211 7.00 9.36 -6.07
CA LEU A 211 6.84 9.75 -7.47
C LEU A 211 6.80 11.27 -7.60
N LEU A 212 6.02 11.96 -6.76
CA LEU A 212 5.93 13.41 -6.74
C LEU A 212 7.31 14.03 -6.45
N GLU A 213 8.07 13.47 -5.51
CA GLU A 213 9.41 13.94 -5.16
C GLU A 213 10.37 13.82 -6.35
N ASP A 214 10.37 12.66 -7.03
CA ASP A 214 11.22 12.41 -8.19
C ASP A 214 10.84 13.26 -9.42
N ILE A 215 9.54 13.53 -9.61
CA ILE A 215 9.03 14.38 -10.69
C ILE A 215 9.36 15.85 -10.42
N THR A 216 9.15 16.32 -9.19
CA THR A 216 9.22 17.75 -8.84
C THR A 216 10.56 18.19 -8.25
N ALA A 217 11.59 17.32 -8.33
CA ALA A 217 12.90 17.54 -7.73
C ALA A 217 12.81 17.93 -6.23
N GLY A 218 11.90 17.26 -5.51
CA GLY A 218 11.72 17.41 -4.07
C GLY A 218 10.82 18.55 -3.61
N GLN A 219 10.20 19.31 -4.52
CA GLN A 219 9.25 20.37 -4.13
C GLN A 219 7.96 19.80 -3.53
N LEU A 220 7.47 18.68 -4.05
CA LEU A 220 6.35 17.93 -3.50
C LEU A 220 6.84 16.56 -3.05
N ARG A 221 6.64 16.20 -1.78
CA ARG A 221 7.13 14.96 -1.17
C ARG A 221 6.01 14.09 -0.61
N ALA A 222 4.83 14.66 -0.38
CA ALA A 222 3.62 13.96 0.06
C ALA A 222 2.36 14.58 -0.57
N LEU A 223 1.22 13.89 -0.44
CA LEU A 223 -0.07 14.48 -0.82
C LEU A 223 -0.44 15.69 0.04
N ASP A 224 0.07 15.77 1.27
CA ASP A 224 -0.10 16.92 2.16
C ASP A 224 0.45 18.21 1.55
N ASP A 225 1.55 18.15 0.78
CA ASP A 225 2.15 19.31 0.10
C ASP A 225 1.22 19.86 -1.02
N LEU A 226 0.29 19.03 -1.51
CA LEU A 226 -0.76 19.41 -2.45
C LEU A 226 -2.04 19.91 -1.73
N GLY A 227 -2.06 19.95 -0.40
CA GLY A 227 -3.26 20.24 0.40
C GLY A 227 -4.21 19.06 0.53
N ILE A 228 -3.82 17.85 0.09
CA ILE A 228 -4.63 16.64 0.27
C ILE A 228 -4.25 15.97 1.59
N VAL A 229 -5.09 16.17 2.60
CA VAL A 229 -4.80 15.78 3.98
C VAL A 229 -5.64 14.58 4.43
N PRO A 230 -5.18 13.78 5.40
CA PRO A 230 -5.99 12.72 5.98
C PRO A 230 -7.25 13.28 6.66
N ASN A 231 -8.26 12.43 6.85
CA ASN A 231 -9.43 12.81 7.63
C ASN A 231 -9.01 13.25 9.04
N PRO A 232 -9.57 14.35 9.57
CA PRO A 232 -9.32 14.76 10.95
C PRO A 232 -9.66 13.61 11.90
N ARG A 233 -8.80 13.42 12.88
CA ARG A 233 -8.97 12.40 13.91
C ARG A 233 -9.67 13.03 15.09
N PHE A 234 -10.59 12.30 15.69
CA PHE A 234 -11.40 12.79 16.80
C PHE A 234 -11.34 11.82 17.98
N ALA A 235 -11.50 12.34 19.18
CA ALA A 235 -11.94 11.57 20.35
C ALA A 235 -13.45 11.80 20.54
N LEU A 236 -14.22 10.73 20.68
CA LEU A 236 -15.63 10.80 21.09
C LEU A 236 -15.68 10.66 22.61
N ALA A 237 -16.24 11.65 23.30
CA ALA A 237 -16.26 11.73 24.75
C ALA A 237 -17.59 12.25 25.30
N HIS A 238 -17.83 12.01 26.60
CA HIS A 238 -18.95 12.54 27.37
C HIS A 238 -18.53 12.71 28.83
N GLY A 239 -19.05 13.74 29.51
CA GLY A 239 -18.72 14.02 30.91
C GLY A 239 -18.00 15.35 31.12
N PRO A 240 -17.55 15.64 32.36
CA PRO A 240 -17.12 16.98 32.77
C PRO A 240 -15.69 17.29 32.30
N LEU A 241 -15.51 17.59 31.03
CA LEU A 241 -14.23 17.98 30.43
C LEU A 241 -14.19 19.48 30.11
N ARG A 242 -13.08 20.13 30.45
CA ARG A 242 -12.81 21.53 30.12
C ARG A 242 -11.48 21.67 29.38
N LEU A 243 -11.47 22.47 28.33
CA LEU A 243 -10.27 22.79 27.54
C LEU A 243 -10.02 24.29 27.60
N ARG A 244 -8.78 24.71 27.85
CA ARG A 244 -8.40 26.12 27.81
C ARG A 244 -7.75 26.48 26.47
N PHE A 245 -8.18 27.58 25.87
CA PHE A 245 -7.59 28.15 24.66
C PHE A 245 -7.41 29.66 24.83
N GLY A 246 -6.17 30.15 24.78
CA GLY A 246 -5.89 31.58 24.84
C GLY A 246 -6.38 32.25 26.12
N GLY A 247 -6.49 31.48 27.22
CA GLY A 247 -7.02 31.95 28.51
C GLY A 247 -8.50 31.62 28.77
N ASP A 248 -9.28 31.35 27.72
CA ASP A 248 -10.72 31.06 27.84
C ASP A 248 -10.98 29.56 28.01
N TRP A 249 -12.02 29.22 28.79
CA TRP A 249 -12.42 27.84 29.02
C TRP A 249 -13.62 27.44 28.14
N LEU A 250 -13.43 26.40 27.34
CA LEU A 250 -14.51 25.63 26.74
C LEU A 250 -14.94 24.55 27.73
N ASP A 251 -16.14 24.69 28.31
CA ASP A 251 -16.71 23.72 29.25
C ASP A 251 -17.66 22.74 28.54
N CYS A 252 -17.13 21.58 28.14
CA CYS A 252 -17.91 20.51 27.52
C CYS A 252 -18.81 19.79 28.53
N GLY A 253 -18.59 19.95 29.84
CA GLY A 253 -19.44 19.37 30.89
C GLY A 253 -20.86 19.93 30.92
N LEU A 254 -21.10 21.06 30.26
CA LEU A 254 -22.43 21.66 30.10
C LEU A 254 -23.28 20.96 29.03
N LEU A 255 -22.67 20.11 28.21
CA LEU A 255 -23.35 19.39 27.14
C LEU A 255 -24.08 18.16 27.69
N GLN A 256 -25.33 17.95 27.26
CA GLN A 256 -26.12 16.78 27.67
C GLN A 256 -25.73 15.52 26.90
N GLY A 257 -25.38 15.67 25.61
CA GLY A 257 -24.98 14.57 24.73
C GLY A 257 -23.47 14.41 24.62
N ALA A 258 -23.04 13.29 24.01
CA ALA A 258 -21.64 13.08 23.69
C ALA A 258 -21.13 14.08 22.66
N PHE A 259 -19.84 14.38 22.69
CA PHE A 259 -19.18 15.36 21.84
C PHE A 259 -17.89 14.79 21.23
N ARG A 260 -17.51 15.33 20.07
CA ARG A 260 -16.26 14.96 19.37
C ARG A 260 -15.26 16.11 19.47
N LEU A 261 -14.05 15.80 19.92
CA LEU A 261 -12.93 16.75 19.96
C LEU A 261 -11.90 16.36 18.92
N ALA A 262 -11.56 17.30 18.03
CA ALA A 262 -10.52 17.08 17.04
C ALA A 262 -9.15 16.94 17.73
N GLU A 263 -8.32 16.04 17.24
CA GLU A 263 -6.94 15.87 17.72
C GLU A 263 -6.18 17.20 17.71
N ARG A 264 -6.36 18.01 16.66
CA ARG A 264 -5.73 19.34 16.55
C ARG A 264 -6.08 20.25 17.71
N ASP A 265 -7.33 20.24 18.17
CA ASP A 265 -7.78 21.06 19.29
C ASP A 265 -7.31 20.50 20.62
N LEU A 266 -7.34 19.17 20.76
CA LEU A 266 -6.74 18.48 21.90
C LEU A 266 -5.25 18.75 22.02
N CYS A 267 -4.51 18.90 20.93
CA CYS A 267 -3.08 19.21 20.94
C CYS A 267 -2.80 20.70 21.19
N ARG A 268 -3.60 21.62 20.63
CA ARG A 268 -3.36 23.06 20.80
C ARG A 268 -3.84 23.63 22.13
N ALA A 269 -4.79 22.97 22.80
CA ALA A 269 -5.33 23.49 24.07
C ALA A 269 -4.19 23.77 25.05
N ASP A 270 -4.24 24.88 25.78
CA ASP A 270 -3.22 25.22 26.78
C ASP A 270 -3.28 24.25 27.96
N GLU A 271 -4.50 23.85 28.34
CA GLU A 271 -4.75 23.03 29.52
C GLU A 271 -6.03 22.19 29.33
N LEU A 272 -6.03 20.98 29.87
CA LEU A 272 -7.22 20.13 29.99
C LEU A 272 -7.52 19.89 31.47
N ARG A 273 -8.77 20.08 31.88
CA ARG A 273 -9.25 19.78 33.22
C ARG A 273 -10.48 18.91 33.18
N THR A 274 -10.65 18.08 34.20
CA THR A 274 -11.88 17.34 34.43
C THR A 274 -12.19 17.33 35.91
N ALA A 275 -13.48 17.39 36.24
CA ALA A 275 -13.96 17.18 37.61
C ALA A 275 -14.23 15.69 37.88
N ALA A 276 -14.20 14.85 36.84
CA ALA A 276 -14.38 13.41 36.98
C ALA A 276 -13.22 12.81 37.77
N ARG A 277 -13.56 11.92 38.71
CA ARG A 277 -12.55 11.13 39.41
C ARG A 277 -11.95 10.08 38.48
N ARG A 278 -12.74 9.57 37.52
CA ARG A 278 -12.35 8.48 36.62
C ARG A 278 -12.59 8.82 35.16
N CYS A 279 -11.75 8.24 34.32
CA CYS A 279 -11.93 8.16 32.88
C CYS A 279 -12.21 6.70 32.50
N VAL A 280 -13.37 6.42 31.92
CA VAL A 280 -13.76 5.10 31.44
C VAL A 280 -13.70 5.07 29.92
N THR A 281 -12.77 4.30 29.36
CA THR A 281 -12.77 4.01 27.93
C THR A 281 -13.78 2.92 27.62
N VAL A 282 -14.70 3.17 26.69
CA VAL A 282 -15.79 2.26 26.33
C VAL A 282 -15.58 1.77 24.90
N GLU A 283 -15.49 0.44 24.73
CA GLU A 283 -15.21 -0.18 23.42
C GLU A 283 -16.34 0.08 22.40
N ASN A 284 -17.54 -0.39 22.72
CA ASN A 284 -18.68 -0.39 21.82
C ASN A 284 -19.40 0.98 21.86
N GLU A 285 -19.59 1.60 20.69
CA GLU A 285 -20.21 2.94 20.56
C GLU A 285 -21.67 2.94 21.07
N THR A 286 -22.42 1.85 20.84
CA THR A 286 -23.78 1.69 21.37
C THR A 286 -23.78 1.70 22.91
N SER A 287 -22.91 0.91 23.55
CA SER A 287 -22.78 0.90 25.01
C SER A 287 -22.34 2.26 25.55
N PHE A 288 -21.41 2.94 24.87
CA PHE A 288 -20.99 4.29 25.22
C PHE A 288 -22.18 5.26 25.26
N HIS A 289 -23.04 5.24 24.25
CA HIS A 289 -24.20 6.12 24.21
C HIS A 289 -25.24 5.79 25.28
N GLU A 290 -25.50 4.53 25.60
CA GLU A 290 -26.40 4.17 26.71
C GLU A 290 -25.82 4.61 28.06
N LEU A 291 -24.52 4.44 28.26
CA LEU A 291 -23.83 4.87 29.47
C LEU A 291 -23.82 6.40 29.63
N ALA A 292 -23.60 7.14 28.54
CA ALA A 292 -23.61 8.61 28.55
C ALA A 292 -24.95 9.19 29.05
N LYS A 293 -26.09 8.53 28.75
CA LYS A 293 -27.42 8.96 29.22
C LYS A 293 -27.55 8.94 30.75
N LEU A 294 -26.74 8.14 31.45
CA LEU A 294 -26.78 8.04 32.90
C LEU A 294 -26.26 9.30 33.59
N GLY A 295 -25.47 10.13 32.90
CA GLY A 295 -24.92 11.36 33.48
C GLY A 295 -24.12 11.12 34.77
N SER A 296 -23.29 10.08 34.82
CA SER A 296 -22.62 9.62 36.04
C SER A 296 -21.64 10.61 36.67
N GLY A 297 -21.26 11.66 35.94
CA GLY A 297 -20.20 12.59 36.32
C GLY A 297 -18.79 12.05 36.06
N GLU A 298 -18.65 10.81 35.60
CA GLU A 298 -17.38 10.27 35.13
C GLU A 298 -17.10 10.72 33.69
N LEU A 299 -15.82 10.73 33.29
CA LEU A 299 -15.44 11.02 31.91
C LEU A 299 -15.49 9.72 31.10
N LEU A 300 -16.35 9.67 30.09
CA LEU A 300 -16.44 8.54 29.17
C LEU A 300 -15.72 8.88 27.87
N VAL A 301 -14.98 7.92 27.33
CA VAL A 301 -14.29 8.06 26.04
C VAL A 301 -14.55 6.81 25.20
N GLN A 302 -15.19 6.94 24.04
CA GLN A 302 -15.42 5.81 23.16
C GLN A 302 -14.13 5.46 22.42
N THR A 303 -13.73 4.19 22.46
CA THR A 303 -12.59 3.68 21.68
C THR A 303 -12.57 2.16 21.64
N SER A 304 -12.42 1.60 20.43
CA SER A 304 -11.84 0.28 20.25
C SER A 304 -10.31 0.42 20.28
N TYR A 305 -9.59 0.01 19.22
CA TYR A 305 -8.18 0.33 19.10
C TYR A 305 -7.98 1.86 19.07
N PRO A 306 -7.18 2.42 19.99
CA PRO A 306 -7.10 3.87 20.15
C PRO A 306 -6.40 4.52 18.96
N GLY A 307 -7.16 5.39 18.29
CA GLY A 307 -6.65 6.33 17.29
C GLY A 307 -5.90 7.49 17.93
N SER A 308 -5.21 8.30 17.11
CA SER A 308 -4.38 9.42 17.58
C SER A 308 -5.18 10.48 18.34
N GLY A 309 -6.41 10.80 17.92
CA GLY A 309 -7.32 11.69 18.66
C GLY A 309 -7.63 11.20 20.07
N THR A 310 -8.01 9.93 20.22
CA THR A 310 -8.22 9.30 21.54
C THR A 310 -6.95 9.34 22.39
N LEU A 311 -5.79 9.01 21.81
CA LEU A 311 -4.51 9.04 22.52
C LEU A 311 -4.14 10.47 22.96
N ALA A 312 -4.40 11.47 22.13
CA ALA A 312 -4.15 12.88 22.45
C ALA A 312 -4.99 13.32 23.66
N LEU A 313 -6.26 12.92 23.72
CA LEU A 313 -7.10 13.18 24.89
C LEU A 313 -6.57 12.45 26.13
N LEU A 314 -6.43 11.12 26.06
CA LEU A 314 -6.09 10.30 27.24
C LEU A 314 -4.72 10.65 27.84
N ARG A 315 -3.73 10.99 27.01
CA ARG A 315 -2.39 11.38 27.48
C ARG A 315 -2.39 12.71 28.20
N ARG A 316 -3.27 13.64 27.80
CA ARG A 316 -3.32 15.01 28.33
C ARG A 316 -4.25 15.20 29.52
N LEU A 317 -5.06 14.20 29.87
CA LEU A 317 -5.85 14.25 31.09
C LEU A 317 -4.93 14.33 32.34
N PRO A 318 -5.40 14.90 33.46
CA PRO A 318 -4.61 14.97 34.69
C PRO A 318 -4.08 13.60 35.16
N ALA A 319 -2.97 13.59 35.90
CA ALA A 319 -2.33 12.34 36.36
C ALA A 319 -3.16 11.61 37.42
N GLU A 320 -4.00 12.36 38.13
CA GLU A 320 -4.81 11.93 39.28
C GLU A 320 -6.07 11.18 38.88
N VAL A 321 -6.47 11.26 37.60
CA VAL A 321 -7.66 10.58 37.09
C VAL A 321 -7.42 9.07 37.05
N GLU A 322 -8.31 8.29 37.66
CA GLU A 322 -8.25 6.83 37.59
C GLU A 322 -8.73 6.36 36.20
N PHE A 323 -7.99 5.47 35.54
CA PHE A 323 -8.37 4.98 34.22
C PHE A 323 -8.93 3.56 34.26
N HIS A 324 -10.07 3.37 33.61
CA HIS A 324 -10.73 2.09 33.46
C HIS A 324 -11.11 1.83 32.01
N HIS A 325 -11.18 0.55 31.62
CA HIS A 325 -11.65 0.15 30.31
C HIS A 325 -12.82 -0.82 30.43
N PHE A 326 -13.94 -0.42 29.85
CA PHE A 326 -15.12 -1.26 29.65
C PHE A 326 -15.14 -1.76 28.21
N GLY A 327 -14.69 -3.00 28.03
CA GLY A 327 -14.66 -3.68 26.74
C GLY A 327 -15.19 -5.11 26.86
N ASP A 328 -15.13 -5.84 25.75
CA ASP A 328 -15.59 -7.22 25.69
C ASP A 328 -14.63 -8.16 26.46
N SER A 329 -15.18 -9.27 26.96
CA SER A 329 -14.44 -10.27 27.76
C SER A 329 -13.74 -11.34 26.91
N ASP A 330 -13.49 -11.02 25.63
CA ASP A 330 -12.82 -11.90 24.67
C ASP A 330 -11.35 -11.49 24.43
N ALA A 331 -10.66 -12.25 23.57
CA ALA A 331 -9.26 -11.99 23.27
C ALA A 331 -9.02 -10.60 22.63
N ALA A 332 -9.98 -10.08 21.87
CA ALA A 332 -9.86 -8.79 21.21
C ALA A 332 -9.99 -7.63 22.21
N GLY A 333 -10.97 -7.69 23.12
CA GLY A 333 -11.15 -6.69 24.18
C GLY A 333 -9.92 -6.60 25.10
N PHE A 334 -9.34 -7.74 25.50
CA PHE A 334 -8.09 -7.74 26.27
C PHE A 334 -6.88 -7.22 25.45
N ASP A 335 -6.85 -7.42 24.14
CA ASP A 335 -5.80 -6.84 23.28
C ASP A 335 -5.93 -5.31 23.18
N ILE A 336 -7.15 -4.80 23.05
CA ILE A 336 -7.44 -3.35 23.06
C ILE A 336 -6.96 -2.74 24.38
N LEU A 337 -7.26 -3.35 25.53
CA LEU A 337 -6.77 -2.91 26.83
C LEU A 337 -5.23 -2.86 26.88
N ARG A 338 -4.56 -3.90 26.37
CA ARG A 338 -3.10 -3.96 26.27
C ARG A 338 -2.56 -2.82 25.40
N VAL A 339 -3.17 -2.55 24.24
CA VAL A 339 -2.76 -1.46 23.33
C VAL A 339 -3.00 -0.09 23.96
N LEU A 340 -4.12 0.12 24.64
CA LEU A 340 -4.42 1.35 25.37
C LEU A 340 -3.33 1.66 26.40
N ARG A 341 -2.97 0.67 27.24
CA ARG A 341 -1.86 0.81 28.21
C ARG A 341 -0.55 1.16 27.54
N ALA A 342 -0.16 0.36 26.53
CA ALA A 342 1.12 0.53 25.85
C ALA A 342 1.25 1.89 25.14
N LYS A 343 0.19 2.37 24.49
CA LYS A 343 0.24 3.64 23.74
C LYS A 343 0.03 4.87 24.62
N THR A 344 -0.77 4.79 25.67
CA THR A 344 -1.03 5.96 26.55
C THR A 344 0.02 6.11 27.65
N GLY A 345 0.65 5.01 28.08
CA GLY A 345 1.50 4.99 29.28
C GLY A 345 0.72 5.09 30.59
N ARG A 346 -0.62 4.93 30.57
CA ARG A 346 -1.48 5.02 31.75
C ARG A 346 -1.75 3.63 32.37
N ASP A 347 -1.92 3.58 33.69
CA ASP A 347 -2.46 2.39 34.39
C ASP A 347 -3.97 2.30 34.18
N ILE A 348 -4.37 1.63 33.09
CA ILE A 348 -5.78 1.44 32.75
C ILE A 348 -6.23 0.08 33.27
N ARG A 349 -7.24 0.05 34.15
CA ARG A 349 -7.75 -1.19 34.77
C ARG A 349 -8.93 -1.76 33.98
N PRO A 350 -9.04 -3.09 33.83
CA PRO A 350 -10.25 -3.67 33.24
C PRO A 350 -11.45 -3.38 34.15
N LEU A 351 -12.58 -3.04 33.55
CA LEU A 351 -13.85 -2.82 34.24
C LEU A 351 -14.84 -3.91 33.79
N HIS A 352 -15.12 -4.84 34.71
CA HIS A 352 -15.98 -6.01 34.49
C HIS A 352 -15.56 -6.97 33.38
N MET A 353 -14.33 -6.87 32.86
CA MET A 353 -13.81 -7.84 31.89
C MET A 353 -13.31 -9.09 32.61
N THR A 354 -13.91 -10.24 32.34
CA THR A 354 -13.54 -11.53 32.93
C THR A 354 -13.32 -12.56 31.82
N PRO A 355 -12.15 -13.20 31.70
CA PRO A 355 -11.89 -14.18 30.64
C PRO A 355 -12.98 -15.26 30.57
N GLY A 356 -13.53 -15.48 29.38
CA GLY A 356 -14.54 -16.51 29.13
C GLY A 356 -16.01 -16.10 29.34
N ARG A 357 -16.28 -14.84 29.74
CA ARG A 357 -17.65 -14.29 29.75
C ARG A 357 -18.11 -13.97 28.32
N VAL A 358 -19.38 -14.26 28.01
CA VAL A 358 -19.95 -14.04 26.67
C VAL A 358 -20.17 -12.53 26.43
N PRO A 359 -19.85 -11.97 25.25
CA PRO A 359 -19.98 -10.53 24.97
C PRO A 359 -21.38 -9.95 25.24
N ALA A 360 -22.45 -10.68 24.91
CA ALA A 360 -23.82 -10.22 25.16
C ALA A 360 -24.13 -10.00 26.65
N GLU A 361 -23.53 -10.82 27.53
CA GLU A 361 -23.65 -10.63 28.98
C GLU A 361 -22.90 -9.38 29.43
N GLN A 362 -21.72 -9.13 28.85
CA GLN A 362 -20.91 -7.95 29.13
C GLN A 362 -21.60 -6.65 28.69
N GLU A 363 -22.15 -6.60 27.49
CA GLU A 363 -22.92 -5.45 26.99
C GLU A 363 -24.18 -5.20 27.82
N SER A 364 -24.83 -6.27 28.31
CA SER A 364 -26.03 -6.16 29.14
C SER A 364 -25.78 -5.48 30.49
N LEU A 365 -24.54 -5.50 30.99
CA LEU A 365 -24.18 -4.78 32.21
C LEU A 365 -24.26 -3.25 32.04
N GLY A 366 -24.16 -2.75 30.80
CA GLY A 366 -24.36 -1.34 30.48
C GLY A 366 -25.83 -0.91 30.47
N ARG A 367 -26.79 -1.83 30.65
CA ARG A 367 -28.22 -1.51 30.66
C ARG A 367 -28.59 -0.81 31.97
N PRO A 368 -29.32 0.32 31.94
CA PRO A 368 -29.76 1.02 33.14
C PRO A 368 -30.82 0.19 33.86
N THR A 369 -30.46 -0.52 34.92
CA THR A 369 -31.41 -0.95 35.95
C THR A 369 -31.47 0.04 37.12
N SER A 370 -30.65 1.09 37.08
CA SER A 370 -30.47 2.10 38.12
C SER A 370 -30.27 3.49 37.52
N SER A 371 -30.72 4.53 38.22
CA SER A 371 -30.43 5.94 37.91
C SER A 371 -29.00 6.36 38.30
N ARG A 372 -28.20 5.43 38.81
CA ARG A 372 -26.78 5.59 39.17
C ARG A 372 -25.95 4.54 38.46
N TRP A 373 -24.72 4.91 38.12
CA TRP A 373 -23.72 4.04 37.53
C TRP A 373 -23.50 2.79 38.41
N PRO A 374 -23.91 1.58 37.99
CA PRO A 374 -24.00 0.41 38.88
C PRO A 374 -22.66 -0.31 39.10
N PHE A 375 -21.57 0.19 38.52
CA PHE A 375 -20.31 -0.53 38.41
C PHE A 375 -19.30 -0.33 39.55
N TRP A 376 -19.60 0.55 40.51
CA TRP A 376 -18.65 0.94 41.56
C TRP A 376 -19.11 0.59 42.98
N ALA A 377 -20.11 -0.29 43.12
CA ALA A 377 -20.61 -0.74 44.43
C ALA A 377 -19.59 -1.59 45.19
#